data_AF-A0A7S0ZVF6-F1
#
_entry.id   AF-A0A7S0ZVF6-F1
#
_cell.length_a   1.000
_cell.length_b   1.000
_cell.length_c   1.000
_cell.angle_alpha   90.00
_cell.angle_beta   90.00
_cell.angle_gamma   90.00
#
_symmetry.space_group_name_H-M   'P 1'
#
loop_
_entity.id
_entity.type
_entity.pdbx_description
1 polymer ?
#
loop_
_entity_poly.entity_id
_entity_poly.type
_entity_poly.pdbx_seq_one_letter_code
_entity_poly.pdbx_strand_id
1 'polypeptide(L)'
;DFDEGVDVCDRSGTVLSLLKLKTGDVVQPGTELAIIGRPMLEIANGQVPVRMPWPGGTFTKLVVSLGATIAAGDPIGKFEASEEQLQGRALESSWSARSVSQLIAAPVTGMLARVDSLHAGAFILPGRIIGAMAPQLEADSK
;
A
#
# COMPACT_ATOMS: atom_id res chain seq x y z
N ASP A 1 12.75 -26.25 -22.77
CA ASP A 1 11.80 -26.04 -21.67
C ASP A 1 12.40 -25.16 -20.60
N PHE A 2 12.21 -23.85 -20.73
CA PHE A 2 12.46 -22.87 -19.66
C PHE A 2 11.08 -22.44 -19.15
N ASP A 3 10.48 -23.32 -18.34
CA ASP A 3 9.19 -23.09 -17.69
C ASP A 3 9.43 -22.88 -16.19
N GLU A 4 10.46 -22.10 -15.85
CA GLU A 4 10.69 -21.64 -14.48
C GLU A 4 9.83 -20.40 -14.24
N GLY A 5 8.84 -20.58 -13.35
CA GLY A 5 7.85 -19.63 -12.93
C GLY A 5 8.32 -18.18 -12.96
N VAL A 6 7.94 -17.49 -14.03
CA VAL A 6 7.97 -16.03 -14.05
C VAL A 6 6.92 -15.61 -13.03
N ASP A 7 7.38 -15.23 -11.85
CA ASP A 7 6.55 -14.54 -10.87
C ASP A 7 6.21 -13.17 -11.48
N VAL A 8 5.14 -13.15 -12.29
CA VAL A 8 4.63 -11.96 -12.96
C VAL A 8 4.08 -11.07 -11.86
N CYS A 9 4.97 -10.32 -11.22
CA CYS A 9 4.58 -9.32 -10.25
C CYS A 9 4.03 -8.14 -11.06
N ASP A 10 2.70 -8.01 -11.08
CA ASP A 10 1.94 -6.98 -11.78
C ASP A 10 2.14 -5.60 -11.12
N ARG A 11 3.40 -5.15 -11.08
CA ARG A 11 3.86 -3.93 -10.44
C ARG A 11 3.99 -2.85 -11.49
N SER A 12 2.92 -2.07 -11.68
CA SER A 12 2.95 -0.86 -12.49
C SER A 12 3.83 0.22 -11.84
N GLY A 13 4.68 0.86 -12.63
CA GLY A 13 5.49 2.01 -12.20
C GLY A 13 6.18 2.69 -13.38
N THR A 14 6.81 3.83 -13.12
CA THR A 14 7.57 4.60 -14.11
C THR A 14 9.02 4.14 -14.07
N VAL A 15 9.59 3.81 -15.22
CA VAL A 15 11.04 3.54 -15.33
C VAL A 15 11.79 4.86 -15.05
N LEU A 16 12.47 4.92 -13.90
CA LEU A 16 13.30 6.06 -13.50
C LEU A 16 14.69 5.98 -14.10
N SER A 17 15.22 4.76 -14.20
CA SER A 17 16.54 4.49 -14.76
C SER A 17 16.50 3.17 -15.49
N LEU A 18 17.19 3.09 -16.63
CA LEU A 18 17.39 1.87 -17.40
C LEU A 18 18.87 1.74 -17.71
N LEU A 19 19.46 0.59 -17.37
CA LEU A 19 20.82 0.27 -17.74
C LEU A 19 20.89 0.14 -19.26
N LYS A 20 21.75 0.95 -19.89
CA LYS A 20 21.94 0.92 -21.35
C LYS A 20 22.73 -0.34 -21.72
N LEU A 21 22.02 -1.38 -22.15
CA LEU A 21 22.60 -2.61 -22.67
C LEU A 21 22.53 -2.64 -24.20
N LYS A 22 23.51 -3.27 -24.83
CA LYS A 22 23.53 -3.59 -26.25
C LYS A 22 23.28 -5.09 -26.43
N THR A 23 22.82 -5.46 -27.62
CA THR A 23 22.68 -6.87 -27.99
C THR A 23 24.05 -7.57 -27.91
N GLY A 24 24.13 -8.62 -27.10
CA GLY A 24 25.36 -9.37 -26.86
C GLY A 24 26.08 -9.04 -25.54
N ASP A 25 25.62 -8.03 -24.80
CA ASP A 25 26.16 -7.75 -23.47
C ASP A 25 25.77 -8.86 -22.48
N VAL A 26 26.74 -9.29 -21.66
CA VAL A 26 26.53 -10.28 -20.59
C VAL A 26 26.37 -9.55 -19.26
N VAL A 27 25.25 -9.77 -18.58
CA VAL A 27 24.98 -9.23 -17.24
C VAL A 27 25.19 -10.30 -16.18
N GLN A 28 25.78 -9.91 -15.05
CA GLN A 28 25.93 -10.81 -13.92
C GLN A 28 24.60 -10.96 -13.16
N PRO A 29 24.31 -12.12 -12.57
CA PRO A 29 23.18 -12.28 -11.66
C PRO A 29 23.19 -11.22 -10.56
N GLY A 30 22.05 -10.58 -10.32
CA GLY A 30 21.93 -9.48 -9.35
C GLY A 30 22.29 -8.09 -9.89
N THR A 31 22.68 -7.96 -11.16
CA THR A 31 22.88 -6.64 -11.78
C THR A 31 21.53 -5.91 -11.88
N GLU A 32 21.48 -4.68 -11.37
CA GLU A 32 20.29 -3.84 -11.45
C GLU A 32 20.08 -3.34 -12.89
N LEU A 33 18.99 -3.79 -13.53
CA LEU A 33 18.70 -3.48 -14.94
C LEU A 33 17.86 -2.22 -15.10
N ALA A 34 16.94 -1.98 -14.16
CA ALA A 34 16.08 -0.82 -14.18
C ALA A 34 15.63 -0.47 -12.77
N ILE A 35 15.49 0.83 -12.53
CA ILE A 35 14.83 1.36 -11.34
C ILE A 35 13.41 1.71 -11.74
N ILE A 36 12.44 1.05 -11.13
CA ILE A 36 11.02 1.35 -11.32
C ILE A 36 10.55 2.19 -10.14
N GLY A 37 10.28 3.47 -10.39
CA GLY A 37 9.64 4.37 -9.45
C GLY A 37 8.15 4.09 -9.40
N ARG A 38 7.61 3.87 -8.21
CA ARG A 38 6.16 3.82 -8.06
C ARG A 38 5.63 5.24 -7.91
N PRO A 39 4.53 5.61 -8.59
CA PRO A 39 3.88 6.89 -8.32
C PRO A 39 3.54 6.93 -6.83
N MET A 40 4.07 7.94 -6.14
CA MET A 40 3.65 8.22 -4.77
C MET A 40 2.39 9.06 -4.83
N LEU A 41 1.42 8.74 -3.97
CA LEU A 41 0.23 9.56 -3.83
C LEU A 41 0.63 10.95 -3.32
N GLU A 42 0.52 11.97 -4.17
CA GLU A 42 0.76 13.35 -3.77
C GLU A 42 -0.41 13.86 -2.90
N ILE A 43 -0.05 14.36 -1.72
CA ILE A 43 -0.99 14.93 -0.75
C ILE A 43 -1.09 16.42 -0.99
N ALA A 44 -2.29 16.90 -1.33
CA ALA A 44 -2.51 18.33 -1.52
C ALA A 44 -2.48 19.08 -0.17
N ASN A 45 -2.19 20.37 -0.21
CA ASN A 45 -2.21 21.22 0.99
C ASN A 45 -3.57 21.14 1.69
N GLY A 46 -3.53 20.95 3.02
CA GLY A 46 -4.73 20.79 3.85
C GLY A 46 -5.30 19.38 3.89
N GLN A 47 -4.78 18.43 3.10
CA GLN A 47 -5.18 17.02 3.22
C GLN A 47 -4.36 16.29 4.29
N VAL A 48 -5.00 15.32 4.94
CA VAL A 48 -4.38 14.43 5.93
C VAL A 48 -4.15 13.06 5.30
N PRO A 49 -2.90 12.55 5.30
CA PRO A 49 -2.60 11.25 4.70
C PRO A 49 -3.20 10.11 5.53
N VAL A 50 -3.89 9.20 4.86
CA VAL A 50 -4.28 7.91 5.42
C VAL A 50 -3.10 6.97 5.22
N ARG A 51 -2.56 6.45 6.32
CA ARG A 51 -1.38 5.57 6.31
C ARG A 51 -1.77 4.15 6.68
N MET A 52 -1.07 3.21 6.08
CA MET A 52 -1.14 1.81 6.48
C MET A 52 -0.64 1.69 7.92
N PRO A 53 -1.43 1.14 8.86
CA PRO A 53 -0.98 0.93 10.22
C PRO A 53 0.11 -0.14 10.28
N TRP A 54 0.84 -0.18 11.39
CA TRP A 54 1.72 -1.31 11.71
C TRP A 54 0.87 -2.58 11.88
N PRO A 55 1.29 -3.75 11.37
CA PRO A 55 2.59 -4.09 10.77
C PRO A 55 2.64 -3.98 9.23
N GLY A 56 1.65 -3.34 8.60
CA GLY A 56 1.38 -3.51 7.18
C GLY A 56 0.52 -4.73 6.92
N GLY A 57 0.43 -5.16 5.67
CA GLY A 57 -0.38 -6.32 5.31
C GLY A 57 -0.89 -6.28 3.88
N THR A 58 -1.63 -7.33 3.53
CA THR A 58 -2.25 -7.49 2.22
C THR A 58 -3.57 -6.74 2.17
N PHE A 59 -3.68 -5.77 1.27
CA PHE A 59 -4.91 -5.01 1.08
C PHE A 59 -6.03 -5.89 0.52
N THR A 60 -7.20 -5.82 1.14
CA THR A 60 -8.36 -6.60 0.70
C THR A 60 -9.31 -5.73 -0.10
N LYS A 61 -9.82 -4.65 0.50
CA LYS A 61 -10.78 -3.75 -0.13
C LYS A 61 -10.96 -2.44 0.64
N LEU A 62 -11.46 -1.42 -0.04
CA LEU A 62 -12.09 -0.27 0.60
C LEU A 62 -13.46 -0.65 1.15
N VAL A 63 -13.85 -0.05 2.27
CA VAL A 63 -15.22 -0.16 2.82
C VAL A 63 -16.06 1.09 2.55
N VAL A 64 -15.43 2.15 2.05
CA VAL A 64 -16.04 3.44 1.71
C VAL A 64 -15.72 3.80 0.26
N SER A 65 -16.57 4.63 -0.34
CA SER A 65 -16.32 5.16 -1.69
C SER A 65 -15.49 6.46 -1.64
N LEU A 66 -14.76 6.73 -2.72
CA LEU A 66 -14.15 8.06 -2.92
C LEU A 66 -15.22 9.15 -2.87
N GLY A 67 -14.90 10.27 -2.22
CA GLY A 67 -15.82 11.39 -2.00
C GLY A 67 -16.77 11.21 -0.81
N ALA A 68 -16.75 10.08 -0.11
CA ALA A 68 -17.56 9.90 1.09
C ALA A 68 -17.00 10.69 2.28
N THR A 69 -17.88 11.28 3.09
CA THR A 69 -17.56 11.87 4.39
C THR A 69 -17.59 10.81 5.47
N ILE A 70 -16.56 10.78 6.31
CA ILE A 70 -16.27 9.71 7.28
C ILE A 70 -15.83 10.38 8.58
N ALA A 71 -16.27 9.86 9.74
CA ALA A 71 -15.84 10.37 11.03
C ALA A 71 -14.43 9.85 11.39
N ALA A 72 -13.69 10.59 12.20
CA ALA A 72 -12.40 10.13 12.72
C ALA A 72 -12.59 8.79 13.47
N GLY A 73 -11.74 7.80 13.17
CA GLY A 73 -11.81 6.46 13.73
C GLY A 73 -12.65 5.46 12.94
N ASP A 74 -13.54 5.92 12.05
CA ASP A 74 -14.36 5.02 11.23
C ASP A 74 -13.50 4.27 10.20
N PRO A 75 -13.88 3.04 9.83
CA PRO A 75 -13.09 2.24 8.90
C PRO A 75 -13.18 2.78 7.46
N ILE A 76 -12.02 2.89 6.81
CA ILE A 76 -11.84 3.26 5.39
C ILE A 76 -11.58 2.01 4.54
N GLY A 77 -10.82 1.06 5.06
CA GLY A 77 -10.43 -0.14 4.31
C GLY A 77 -10.16 -1.33 5.21
N LYS A 78 -9.99 -2.48 4.58
CA LYS A 78 -9.60 -3.73 5.22
C LYS A 78 -8.28 -4.24 4.65
N PHE A 79 -7.49 -4.82 5.52
CA PHE A 79 -6.29 -5.55 5.15
C PHE A 79 -6.15 -6.81 5.99
N GLU A 80 -5.27 -7.70 5.56
CA GLU A 80 -4.91 -8.91 6.28
C GLU A 80 -3.43 -8.85 6.66
N ALA A 81 -3.13 -9.05 7.93
CA ALA A 81 -1.77 -9.22 8.42
C ALA A 81 -1.60 -10.66 8.95
N SER A 82 -0.41 -11.22 8.81
CA SER A 82 -0.13 -12.52 9.45
C SER A 82 0.00 -12.34 10.96
N GLU A 83 -0.37 -13.37 11.74
CA GLU A 83 -0.13 -13.37 13.20
C GLU A 83 1.35 -13.14 13.54
N GLU A 84 2.27 -13.67 12.72
CA GLU A 84 3.72 -13.46 12.86
C GLU A 84 4.11 -11.98 12.76
N GLN A 85 3.53 -11.25 11.79
CA GLN A 85 3.74 -9.82 11.62
C GLN A 85 3.24 -9.02 12.82
N LEU A 86 2.15 -9.47 13.45
CA LEU A 86 1.56 -8.82 14.62
C LEU A 86 2.33 -9.08 15.91
N GLN A 87 2.89 -10.28 16.07
CA GLN A 87 3.59 -10.68 17.29
C GLN A 87 5.06 -10.26 17.33
N GLY A 88 5.61 -9.71 16.23
CA GLY A 88 6.99 -9.23 16.16
C GLY A 88 8.04 -10.32 16.40
N ARG A 89 7.66 -11.60 16.27
CA ARG A 89 8.54 -12.76 16.46
C ARG A 89 8.60 -13.57 15.17
N ALA A 90 9.81 -13.78 14.68
CA ALA A 90 10.13 -14.85 13.75
C ALA A 90 9.98 -16.19 14.50
N LEU A 91 8.75 -16.64 14.69
CA LEU A 91 8.49 -17.99 15.15
C LEU A 91 8.63 -18.90 13.93
N GLU A 92 9.64 -19.75 13.97
CA GLU A 92 9.86 -20.78 12.95
C GLU A 92 8.58 -21.61 12.76
N SER A 93 8.01 -21.50 11.57
CA SER A 93 7.17 -22.50 10.90
C SER A 93 6.22 -23.31 11.78
N SER A 94 4.98 -22.85 11.91
CA SER A 94 3.85 -23.77 12.01
C SER A 94 2.94 -23.55 10.80
N TRP A 95 2.59 -24.64 10.10
CA TRP A 95 1.94 -24.69 8.78
C TRP A 95 0.50 -24.15 8.71
N SER A 96 0.16 -23.14 9.48
CA SER A 96 -1.08 -22.40 9.35
C SER A 96 -0.85 -20.95 9.79
N ALA A 97 -0.19 -20.16 8.95
CA ALA A 97 -0.15 -18.72 9.12
C ALA A 97 -1.60 -18.21 9.09
N ARG A 98 -2.19 -17.97 10.27
CA ARG A 98 -3.53 -17.41 10.38
C ARG A 98 -3.42 -15.94 9.98
N SER A 99 -4.15 -15.57 8.94
CA SER A 99 -4.33 -14.18 8.56
C SER A 99 -5.39 -13.55 9.46
N VAL A 100 -5.06 -12.41 10.06
CA VAL A 100 -6.00 -11.62 10.87
C VAL A 100 -6.47 -10.44 10.04
N SER A 101 -7.78 -10.33 9.84
CA SER A 101 -8.37 -9.16 9.17
C SER A 101 -8.37 -7.96 10.09
N GLN A 102 -7.85 -6.83 9.60
CA GLN A 102 -7.75 -5.57 10.30
C GLN A 102 -8.33 -4.42 9.48
N LEU A 103 -8.63 -3.33 10.17
CA LEU A 103 -9.24 -2.14 9.60
C LEU A 103 -8.24 -1.00 9.54
N ILE A 104 -8.25 -0.27 8.42
CA ILE A 104 -7.64 1.05 8.32
C ILE A 104 -8.70 2.05 8.76
N ALA A 105 -8.42 2.81 9.82
CA ALA A 105 -9.30 3.84 10.33
C ALA A 105 -9.02 5.22 9.71
N ALA A 106 -10.04 6.07 9.67
CA ALA A 106 -9.92 7.46 9.27
C ALA A 106 -9.13 8.28 10.30
N PRO A 107 -8.04 8.97 9.89
CA PRO A 107 -7.25 9.78 10.82
C PRO A 107 -7.97 11.04 11.29
N VAL A 108 -8.93 11.55 10.51
CA VAL A 108 -9.69 12.77 10.79
C VAL A 108 -11.12 12.64 10.26
N THR A 109 -12.04 13.44 10.81
CA THR A 109 -13.37 13.61 10.24
C THR A 109 -13.27 14.43 8.95
N GLY A 110 -13.80 13.90 7.85
CA GLY A 110 -13.74 14.59 6.57
C GLY A 110 -14.04 13.68 5.39
N MET A 111 -13.76 14.19 4.20
CA MET A 111 -14.03 13.49 2.94
C MET A 111 -12.81 12.70 2.48
N LEU A 112 -13.01 11.43 2.07
CA LEU A 112 -11.96 10.66 1.40
C LEU A 112 -11.74 11.19 -0.01
N ALA A 113 -10.74 12.07 -0.16
CA ALA A 113 -10.52 12.82 -1.39
C ALA A 113 -9.76 12.01 -2.45
N ARG A 114 -8.82 11.15 -2.02
CA ARG A 114 -7.99 10.33 -2.91
C ARG A 114 -7.62 8.99 -2.26
N VAL A 115 -7.40 7.98 -3.08
CA VAL A 115 -6.85 6.67 -2.71
C VAL A 115 -5.74 6.34 -3.70
N ASP A 116 -4.66 5.73 -3.22
CA ASP A 116 -3.59 5.18 -4.08
C ASP A 116 -4.18 4.09 -5.00
N SER A 117 -3.50 3.74 -6.09
CA SER A 117 -3.96 2.67 -6.99
C SER A 117 -3.79 1.29 -6.33
N LEU A 118 -4.65 0.99 -5.36
CA LEU A 118 -4.65 -0.23 -4.57
C LEU A 118 -5.51 -1.29 -5.23
N HIS A 119 -4.93 -2.48 -5.38
CA HIS A 119 -5.63 -3.67 -5.87
C HIS A 119 -5.71 -4.69 -4.74
N ALA A 120 -6.81 -5.44 -4.68
CA ALA A 120 -6.95 -6.54 -3.74
C ALA A 120 -5.78 -7.52 -3.93
N GLY A 121 -5.16 -7.97 -2.84
CA GLY A 121 -3.96 -8.81 -2.87
C GLY A 121 -2.64 -8.03 -2.86
N ALA A 122 -2.64 -6.70 -3.02
CA ALA A 122 -1.42 -5.92 -2.94
C ALA A 122 -0.89 -5.85 -1.50
N PHE A 123 0.38 -6.24 -1.30
CA PHE A 123 1.05 -6.05 -0.02
C PHE A 123 1.45 -4.58 0.19
N ILE A 124 1.03 -4.00 1.32
CA ILE A 124 1.27 -2.61 1.69
C ILE A 124 2.17 -2.57 2.93
N LEU A 125 3.29 -1.85 2.80
CA LEU A 125 4.22 -1.64 3.90
C LEU A 125 3.62 -0.72 4.98
N PRO A 126 3.96 -0.93 6.26
CA PRO A 126 3.55 -0.03 7.33
C PRO A 126 4.01 1.40 7.05
N GLY A 127 3.17 2.38 7.36
CA GLY A 127 3.43 3.80 7.15
C GLY A 127 3.26 4.30 5.72
N ARG A 128 3.12 3.41 4.72
CA ARG A 128 2.82 3.79 3.34
C ARG A 128 1.50 4.56 3.29
N ILE A 129 1.50 5.66 2.53
CA ILE A 129 0.29 6.43 2.29
C ILE A 129 -0.57 5.68 1.28
N ILE A 130 -1.83 5.44 1.66
CA ILE A 130 -2.80 4.68 0.88
C ILE A 130 -3.98 5.54 0.43
N GLY A 131 -4.10 6.75 0.97
CA GLY A 131 -5.13 7.71 0.60
C GLY A 131 -4.90 9.05 1.27
N ALA A 132 -5.80 9.99 0.99
CA ALA A 132 -5.80 11.31 1.58
C ALA A 132 -7.23 11.72 1.92
N MET A 133 -7.41 12.26 3.13
CA MET A 133 -8.66 12.86 3.56
C MET A 133 -8.58 14.38 3.53
N ALA A 134 -9.61 15.03 3.01
CA ALA A 134 -9.82 16.47 3.18
C ALA A 134 -10.62 16.67 4.47
N PRO A 135 -10.03 17.25 5.53
CA PRO A 135 -10.74 17.52 6.77
C PRO A 135 -11.95 18.39 6.52
N GLN A 136 -13.05 18.09 7.20
CA GLN A 136 -14.14 19.05 7.26
C GLN A 136 -13.71 20.17 8.20
N LEU A 137 -13.52 21.37 7.66
CA LEU A 137 -13.37 22.55 8.49
C LEU A 137 -14.71 22.75 9.18
N GLU A 138 -14.79 22.46 10.47
CA GLU A 138 -15.85 23.04 11.29
C GLU A 138 -15.62 24.55 11.19
N ALA A 139 -16.46 25.23 10.41
CA ALA A 139 -16.51 26.66 10.47
C ALA A 139 -16.85 26.99 11.92
N ASP A 140 -15.88 27.56 12.66
CA ASP A 140 -16.03 28.04 14.04
C ASP A 140 -17.39 28.72 14.18
N SER A 141 -18.38 27.95 14.61
CA SER A 141 -19.74 28.41 14.80
C SER A 141 -19.84 28.81 16.26
N LYS A 142 -19.17 29.92 16.55
CA LYS A 142 -19.26 30.81 17.73
C LYS A 142 -19.27 30.19 19.13
#